data_AF-A0A430QQK2-F1
#
_entry.id   AF-A0A430QQK2-F1
#
_cell.length_a   1.000
_cell.length_b   1.000
_cell.length_c   1.000
_cell.angle_alpha   90.00
_cell.angle_beta   90.00
_cell.angle_gamma   90.00
#
_symmetry.space_group_name_H-M   'P 1'
#
loop_
_entity.id
_entity.type
_entity.pdbx_description
1 polymer ?
#
loop_
_entity_poly.entity_id
_entity_poly.type
_entity_poly.pdbx_seq_one_letter_code
_entity_poly.pdbx_strand_id
1 'polypeptide(L)' 'MTEDQFKCLVFVCSLRSREDADILTRILSKPEHCVNITLLEVTSEYRKLVNLNHDTSIVGNSYGFLHVHAVERKV' A
#
# COMPACT_ATOMS: atom_id res chain seq x y z
N MET A 1 -11.53 18.59 -16.02
CA MET A 1 -11.09 17.21 -15.74
C MET A 1 -10.55 16.64 -17.05
N THR A 2 -9.31 16.15 -17.06
CA THR A 2 -8.71 15.50 -18.25
C THR A 2 -9.17 14.04 -18.34
N GLU A 3 -9.00 13.42 -19.51
CA GLU A 3 -9.30 11.99 -19.70
C GLU A 3 -8.52 11.11 -18.73
N ASP A 4 -7.25 11.43 -18.50
CA ASP A 4 -6.40 10.69 -17.56
C ASP A 4 -6.86 10.86 -16.11
N GLN A 5 -7.31 12.05 -15.70
CA GLN A 5 -7.90 12.26 -14.38
C GLN A 5 -9.17 11.42 -14.20
N PHE A 6 -10.02 11.33 -15.23
CA PHE A 6 -11.21 10.47 -15.17
C PHE A 6 -10.85 8.99 -15.08
N LYS A 7 -9.90 8.51 -15.87
CA LYS A 7 -9.40 7.13 -15.80
C LYS A 7 -8.81 6.80 -14.43
N CYS A 8 -8.06 7.72 -13.83
CA CYS A 8 -7.53 7.57 -12.47
C CYS A 8 -8.66 7.44 -11.45
N LEU A 9 -9.71 8.27 -11.54
CA LEU A 9 -10.87 8.18 -10.67
C LEU A 9 -11.61 6.85 -10.81
N VAL A 10 -11.82 6.37 -12.05
CA VAL A 10 -12.45 5.06 -12.31
C VAL A 10 -11.61 3.93 -11.72
N PHE A 11 -10.29 3.96 -11.92
CA PHE A 11 -9.36 2.99 -11.35
C PHE A 11 -9.46 2.96 -9.82
N VAL A 12 -9.29 4.11 -9.16
CA VAL A 12 -9.40 4.23 -7.70
C VAL A 12 -10.76 3.74 -7.18
N CYS A 13 -11.85 4.16 -7.82
CA CYS A 13 -13.21 3.74 -7.46
C CYS A 13 -13.49 2.25 -7.68
N SER A 14 -12.68 1.56 -8.48
CA SER A 14 -12.78 0.12 -8.73
C SER A 14 -12.06 -0.73 -7.68
N LEU A 15 -11.12 -0.15 -6.93
CA LEU A 15 -10.30 -0.80 -5.90
C LEU A 15 -11.00 -0.86 -4.52
N ARG A 16 -12.29 -1.21 -4.46
CA ARG A 16 -13.13 -1.10 -3.24
C ARG A 16 -12.90 -2.16 -2.15
N SER A 17 -11.73 -2.81 -2.09
CA SER A 17 -11.45 -3.70 -0.96
C SER A 17 -11.03 -2.89 0.28
N ARG A 18 -11.28 -3.43 1.48
CA ARG A 18 -10.84 -2.80 2.73
C ARG A 18 -9.31 -2.75 2.84
N GLU A 19 -8.61 -3.68 2.19
CA GLU A 19 -7.15 -3.74 2.11
C GLU A 19 -6.58 -2.63 1.22
N ASP A 20 -7.34 -2.21 0.20
CA ASP A 20 -6.94 -1.15 -0.71
C ASP A 20 -7.29 0.26 -0.19
N ALA A 21 -8.17 0.39 0.79
CA ALA A 21 -8.65 1.68 1.29
C ALA A 21 -7.51 2.59 1.82
N ASP A 22 -6.55 2.02 2.54
CA ASP A 22 -5.39 2.75 3.06
C ASP A 22 -4.41 3.13 1.94
N ILE A 23 -4.25 2.24 0.95
CA ILE A 23 -3.43 2.45 -0.25
C ILE A 23 -4.01 3.61 -1.07
N LEU A 24 -5.31 3.60 -1.30
CA LEU A 24 -6.04 4.63 -2.02
C LEU A 24 -5.99 5.98 -1.31
N THR A 25 -6.18 6.01 0.01
CA THR A 25 -6.09 7.22 0.82
C THR A 25 -4.70 7.87 0.65
N ARG A 26 -3.64 7.06 0.61
CA ARG A 26 -2.26 7.55 0.42
C ARG A 26 -1.97 8.02 -1.02
N ILE A 27 -2.58 7.42 -2.02
CA ILE A 27 -2.47 7.87 -3.42
C ILE A 27 -3.20 9.20 -3.59
N LEU A 28 -4.40 9.32 -3.01
CA LEU A 28 -5.23 10.53 -3.07
C LEU A 28 -4.72 11.66 -2.18
N SER A 29 -3.91 11.36 -1.14
CA SER A 29 -3.27 12.38 -0.30
C SER A 29 -2.10 13.10 -0.96
N LYS A 30 -1.68 12.68 -2.17
CA LYS A 30 -0.76 13.50 -2.97
C LYS A 30 -1.45 14.83 -3.27
N PRO A 31 -0.72 15.96 -3.21
CA PRO A 31 -1.33 17.28 -3.21
C PRO A 31 -2.28 17.44 -4.40
N GLU A 32 -3.49 17.95 -4.14
CA GLU A 32 -4.54 18.22 -5.13
C GLU A 32 -4.04 19.05 -6.34
N HIS A 33 -2.87 19.68 -6.22
CA HIS A 33 -2.17 20.43 -7.25
C HIS A 33 -1.29 19.59 -8.20
N CYS A 34 -1.27 18.26 -8.11
CA CYS A 34 -0.71 17.39 -9.14
C CYS A 34 -1.64 17.37 -10.37
N VAL A 35 -1.70 18.50 -11.10
CA VAL A 35 -2.55 18.69 -12.30
C VAL A 35 -2.25 17.66 -13.40
N ASN A 36 -1.08 17.02 -13.34
CA ASN A 36 -0.58 16.04 -14.32
C ASN A 36 -0.55 14.60 -13.78
N ILE A 37 -1.50 14.21 -12.93
CA ILE A 37 -1.59 12.80 -12.51
C ILE A 37 -1.97 11.93 -13.71
N THR A 38 -1.07 11.03 -14.10
CA THR A 38 -1.31 10.07 -15.17
C THR A 38 -1.79 8.74 -14.61
N LEU A 39 -2.59 8.00 -15.39
CA LEU A 39 -3.02 6.65 -15.00
C LEU A 39 -1.83 5.73 -14.70
N LEU A 40 -0.73 5.91 -15.44
CA LEU A 40 0.50 5.16 -15.26
C LEU A 40 1.12 5.39 -13.87
N GLU A 41 1.20 6.64 -13.43
CA GLU A 41 1.72 6.98 -12.11
C GLU A 41 0.83 6.41 -11.00
N VAL A 42 -0.48 6.56 -11.11
CA VAL A 42 -1.44 6.00 -10.13
C VAL A 42 -1.29 4.48 -10.03
N THR A 43 -1.22 3.79 -11.16
CA THR A 43 -1.07 2.32 -11.20
C THR A 43 0.30 1.87 -10.67
N SER A 44 1.36 2.63 -10.97
CA SER A 44 2.71 2.34 -10.50
C SER A 44 2.82 2.49 -8.98
N GLU A 45 2.27 3.57 -8.43
CA GLU A 45 2.27 3.83 -6.99
C GLU A 45 1.39 2.83 -6.23
N TYR A 46 0.23 2.49 -6.76
CA TYR A 46 -0.60 1.41 -6.25
C TYR A 46 0.19 0.09 -6.15
N ARG A 47 0.84 -0.33 -7.23
CA ARG A 47 1.67 -1.55 -7.24
C ARG A 47 2.82 -1.49 -6.23
N LYS A 48 3.50 -0.35 -6.08
CA LYS A 48 4.56 -0.19 -5.07
C LYS A 48 4.02 -0.40 -3.65
N LEU A 49 2.85 0.14 -3.35
CA LEU A 49 2.22 0.03 -2.04
C LEU A 49 1.75 -1.40 -1.75
N VAL A 50 1.18 -2.09 -2.75
CA VAL A 50 0.82 -3.51 -2.65
C VAL A 50 2.06 -4.37 -2.38
N ASN A 51 3.15 -4.15 -3.13
CA ASN A 51 4.41 -4.88 -2.91
C ASN A 51 5.00 -4.60 -1.52
N LEU A 52 4.99 -3.34 -1.08
CA LEU A 52 5.47 -2.98 0.26
C LEU A 52 4.64 -3.64 1.37
N ASN A 53 3.32 -3.72 1.20
CA ASN A 53 2.45 -4.41 2.15
C ASN A 53 2.77 -5.90 2.20
N HIS A 54 2.98 -6.53 1.04
CA HIS A 54 3.42 -7.92 0.95
C HIS A 54 4.77 -8.14 1.66
N ASP A 55 5.79 -7.33 1.37
CA ASP A 55 7.10 -7.41 2.01
C ASP A 55 7.00 -7.23 3.54
N THR A 56 6.15 -6.30 3.98
CA THR A 56 5.88 -6.07 5.41
C THR A 56 5.19 -7.27 6.06
N SER A 57 4.28 -7.95 5.35
CA SER A 57 3.65 -9.18 5.85
C SER A 57 4.64 -10.33 6.02
N ILE A 58 5.63 -10.44 5.12
CA ILE A 58 6.70 -11.45 5.23
C ILE A 58 7.52 -11.21 6.50
N VAL A 59 7.87 -9.95 6.77
CA VAL A 59 8.61 -9.54 7.97
C VAL A 59 7.77 -9.69 9.24
N GLY A 60 6.50 -9.27 9.21
CA GLY A 60 5.53 -9.39 10.31
C GLY A 60 5.26 -10.84 10.71
N ASN A 61 5.14 -11.74 9.73
CA ASN A 61 4.97 -13.18 9.97
C ASN A 61 6.26 -13.83 10.50
N SER A 62 7.43 -13.24 10.25
CA SER A 62 8.71 -13.69 10.83
C SER A 62 8.81 -13.43 12.33
N TYR A 63 8.15 -12.37 12.85
CA TYR A 63 8.07 -12.12 14.29
C TYR A 63 7.16 -13.09 15.05
N GLY A 64 6.23 -13.77 14.37
CA GLY A 64 5.43 -14.84 14.96
C GLY A 64 6.23 -16.12 15.22
N PHE A 65 7.36 -16.30 14.54
CA PHE A 65 8.23 -17.48 14.67
C PHE A 65 9.43 -17.26 15.61
N LEU A 66 9.68 -16.01 16.04
CA LEU A 66 10.67 -15.68 17.06
C LEU A 66 10.10 -15.91 18.47
N HIS A 67 9.65 -17.15 18.75
CA HIS A 67 9.51 -17.63 20.12
C HIS A 67 10.92 -17.85 20.68
N VAL A 68 11.57 -16.76 21.07
CA VAL A 68 12.88 -16.80 21.73
C VAL A 68 12.67 -17.49 23.08
N HIS A 69 13.01 -18.79 23.16
CA HIS A 69 13.14 -19.46 24.45
C HIS A 69 14.28 -18.79 25.22
N ALA A 70 13.95 -17.95 26.19
CA ALA A 70 14.90 -17.49 27.17
C ALA A 70 15.46 -18.73 27.90
N VAL A 71 16.76 -19.00 27.75
CA VAL A 71 17.45 -20.04 28.53
C VAL A 71 17.65 -19.48 29.93
N GLU A 72 16.84 -19.94 30.87
CA GLU A 72 17.05 -19.67 32.29
C GLU A 72 18.29 -20.44 32.75
N ARG A 73 19.40 -19.72 33.00
CA ARG A 73 20.59 -20.28 33.65
C ARG A 73 20.25 -20.53 35.11
N LYS A 74 20.07 -21.80 35.48
CA LYS A 74 19.99 -22.24 36.87
C LYS A 74 21.37 -22.08 37.50
N VAL A 75 21.49 -21.15 38.45
CA VAL A 75 22.67 -21.00 39.35
C VAL A 75 22.57 -22.02 40.47
#